data_AF-A0A0Q9S9D5-F1
#
_entry.id   AF-A0A0Q9S9D5-F1
#
_cell.length_a   1.000
_cell.length_b   1.000
_cell.length_c   1.000
_cell.angle_alpha   90.00
_cell.angle_beta   90.00
_cell.angle_gamma   90.00
#
_symmetry.space_group_name_H-M   'P 1'
#
loop_
_entity.id
_entity.type
_entity.pdbx_description
1 polymer ?
#
loop_
_entity_poly.entity_id
_entity_poly.type
_entity_poly.pdbx_seq_one_letter_code
_entity_poly.pdbx_strand_id
1 'polypeptide(L)'
;MNVSASGLVRTSLVALAGVGIVVAATHSQGALALGSGAAADRADTAVTNPVRSSSLVCPGPELKGIKGVDDAGVPVRVAAAAAPPRALTGLHPATAAGKLSFTRMPSGALGAPVTTRGANLSVDQGTAAGVLVSGSESMAAGVAAAQSWLVPSGDLRSLGGAPCSQPGAEFWILAGGGDPGRQERLVLTNPGGNPVTVDATLHGADGPVSSPNGKDIVVPAHGRTSFLLDSISGDLANPVVHVVAEGGVIGAVVNDTWLDGTRAGGSDDAVPAALPSRDQVIPAVSVTGRSLLRVAVPGGSEAVVQARVLTAQGARALPGGGVIRINGGAVRDIDLSKLPPSNVGIQVRADVPVVAAAMVTRANPAKPGDLAWASSTPPITGVAGLPLVAPGTATGVQRLLSLTSSGDTAGVEVVTVDAKGVETSRRPQVGVDAASTIDVTGAASVWVHRVSGNGQVRAGVISLLHDDQGLLISVTPLRDTVLRTTSVGLREVTQ
;
A
#
# COMPACT_ATOMS: atom_id res chain seq x y z
N MET A 1 51.41 74.84 4.46
CA MET A 1 50.83 73.68 3.73
C MET A 1 49.34 73.67 4.06
N ASN A 2 48.53 74.27 3.20
CA ASN A 2 47.10 74.44 3.43
C ASN A 2 46.37 73.15 3.07
N VAL A 3 46.06 72.35 4.08
CA VAL A 3 45.23 71.15 3.93
C VAL A 3 43.81 71.62 3.65
N SER A 4 43.32 71.37 2.45
CA SER A 4 41.97 71.73 2.04
C SER A 4 40.94 70.97 2.87
N ALA A 5 40.09 71.68 3.60
CA ALA A 5 39.05 71.10 4.44
C ALA A 5 38.09 70.19 3.65
N SER A 6 37.90 70.46 2.36
CA SER A 6 37.12 69.61 1.44
C SER A 6 37.82 68.30 1.07
N GLY A 7 39.16 68.25 1.18
CA GLY A 7 39.94 67.02 1.04
C GLY A 7 39.76 66.08 2.22
N LEU A 8 39.78 66.62 3.45
CA LEU A 8 39.57 65.86 4.69
C LEU A 8 38.15 65.28 4.77
N VAL A 9 37.13 66.05 4.36
CA VAL A 9 35.73 65.58 4.33
C VAL A 9 35.53 64.46 3.31
N ARG A 10 36.17 64.56 2.14
CA ARG A 10 36.12 63.49 1.11
C ARG A 10 36.83 62.22 1.56
N THR A 11 37.99 62.31 2.21
CA THR A 11 38.68 61.13 2.74
C THR A 11 37.90 60.45 3.86
N SER A 12 37.22 61.22 4.73
CA SER A 12 36.39 60.66 5.80
C SER A 12 35.13 59.98 5.29
N LEU A 13 34.49 60.52 4.24
CA LEU A 13 33.32 59.90 3.59
C LEU A 13 33.67 58.60 2.87
N VAL A 14 34.83 58.53 2.20
CA VAL A 14 35.29 57.31 1.54
C VAL A 14 35.68 56.24 2.55
N ALA A 15 36.31 56.62 3.67
CA ALA A 15 36.64 55.69 4.75
C ALA A 15 35.39 55.10 5.42
N LEU A 16 34.36 55.91 5.67
CA LEU A 16 33.09 55.46 6.25
C LEU A 16 32.30 54.55 5.28
N ALA A 17 32.30 54.83 3.99
CA ALA A 17 31.68 53.95 2.98
C ALA A 17 32.42 52.60 2.87
N GLY A 18 33.76 52.60 2.95
CA GLY A 18 34.57 51.39 2.92
C GLY A 18 34.33 50.48 4.13
N VAL A 19 34.27 51.04 5.34
CA VAL A 19 34.00 50.27 6.56
C VAL A 19 32.59 49.68 6.56
N GLY A 20 31.58 50.42 6.06
CA GLY A 20 30.22 49.93 5.94
C GLY A 20 30.08 48.71 5.01
N ILE A 21 30.80 48.70 3.88
CA ILE A 21 30.77 47.60 2.91
C ILE A 21 31.43 46.34 3.49
N VAL A 22 32.54 46.48 4.23
CA VAL A 22 33.25 45.34 4.84
C VAL A 22 32.40 44.69 5.95
N VAL A 23 31.74 45.48 6.78
CA VAL A 23 30.85 44.97 7.85
C VAL A 23 29.62 44.27 7.26
N ALA A 24 29.06 44.78 6.16
CA ALA A 24 27.95 44.13 5.46
C ALA A 24 28.37 42.79 4.83
N ALA A 25 29.59 42.70 4.29
CA ALA A 25 30.10 41.48 3.66
C ALA A 25 30.42 40.36 4.66
N THR A 26 30.80 40.68 5.91
CA THR A 26 31.12 39.66 6.93
C THR A 26 29.89 39.17 7.72
N HIS A 27 28.80 39.94 7.74
CA HIS A 27 27.58 39.60 8.48
C HIS A 27 26.37 39.23 7.60
N SER A 28 26.47 39.29 6.26
CA SER A 28 25.43 38.80 5.36
C SER A 28 25.90 37.54 4.62
N GLN A 29 25.21 36.42 4.83
CA GLN A 29 25.47 35.17 4.10
C GLN A 29 24.69 35.13 2.77
N GLY A 30 24.82 36.17 1.95
CA GLY A 30 24.13 36.27 0.67
C GLY A 30 25.00 36.87 -0.43
N ALA A 31 25.15 36.15 -1.55
CA ALA A 31 25.77 36.69 -2.75
C ALA A 31 24.82 37.70 -3.42
N LEU A 32 25.24 38.96 -3.55
CA LEU A 32 24.52 39.98 -4.32
C LEU A 32 24.91 39.86 -5.80
N ALA A 33 24.07 39.21 -6.60
CA ALA A 33 24.17 39.23 -8.05
C ALA A 33 23.53 40.52 -8.59
N LEU A 34 24.36 41.45 -9.09
CA LEU A 34 23.91 42.65 -9.79
C LEU A 34 23.64 42.32 -11.27
N GLY A 35 22.49 41.69 -11.53
CA GLY A 35 21.94 41.48 -12.87
C GLY A 35 20.78 42.43 -13.15
N SER A 36 20.67 42.93 -14.38
CA SER A 36 19.57 43.77 -14.87
C SER A 36 18.20 43.10 -14.66
N GLY A 37 17.26 43.84 -14.09
CA GLY A 37 15.99 43.34 -13.58
C GLY A 37 15.01 42.78 -14.61
N ALA A 38 14.06 42.02 -14.05
CA ALA A 38 12.87 41.41 -14.64
C ALA A 38 13.06 40.05 -15.35
N ALA A 39 13.71 39.10 -14.69
CA ALA A 39 13.19 37.73 -14.71
C ALA A 39 12.20 37.62 -13.55
N ALA A 40 10.91 37.84 -13.83
CA ALA A 40 9.90 37.35 -12.91
C ALA A 40 10.15 35.85 -12.75
N ASP A 41 10.40 35.40 -11.53
CA ASP A 41 10.08 34.03 -11.13
C ASP A 41 8.58 33.85 -11.37
N ARG A 42 8.22 33.55 -12.62
CA ARG A 42 7.03 32.75 -12.85
C ARG A 42 7.37 31.47 -12.15
N ALA A 43 6.78 31.26 -10.97
CA ALA A 43 6.42 29.92 -10.58
C ALA A 43 5.77 29.32 -11.82
N ASP A 44 6.47 28.44 -12.53
CA ASP A 44 5.84 27.60 -13.54
C ASP A 44 4.74 26.89 -12.76
N THR A 45 3.51 27.37 -12.92
CA THR A 45 2.34 26.75 -12.34
C THR A 45 2.40 25.33 -12.86
N ALA A 46 2.72 24.37 -11.97
CA ALA A 46 2.78 22.98 -12.34
C ALA A 46 1.44 22.63 -13.01
N VAL A 47 1.47 22.47 -14.33
CA VAL A 47 0.28 22.10 -15.09
C VAL A 47 0.05 20.63 -14.76
N THR A 48 -0.86 20.36 -13.83
CA THR A 48 -1.31 18.99 -13.58
C THR A 48 -2.09 18.51 -14.78
N ASN A 49 -1.45 17.67 -15.59
CA ASN A 49 -2.08 17.02 -16.72
C ASN A 49 -2.86 15.77 -16.25
N PRO A 50 -4.00 15.45 -16.89
CA PRO A 50 -4.70 14.22 -16.62
C PRO A 50 -3.83 13.03 -17.01
N VAL A 51 -3.88 11.97 -16.21
CA VAL A 51 -3.22 10.69 -16.49
C VAL A 51 -3.80 10.12 -17.80
N ARG A 52 -2.92 9.75 -18.74
CA ARG A 52 -3.30 9.12 -20.02
C ARG A 52 -2.97 7.63 -20.09
N SER A 53 -2.16 7.13 -19.15
CA SER A 53 -1.86 5.71 -19.03
C SER A 53 -1.70 5.34 -17.56
N SER A 54 -2.28 4.24 -17.14
CA SER A 54 -2.06 3.64 -15.83
C SER A 54 -1.88 2.14 -15.97
N SER A 55 -1.04 1.58 -15.10
CA SER A 55 -0.76 0.15 -15.06
C SER A 55 -0.74 -0.35 -13.62
N LEU A 56 -1.45 -1.44 -13.36
CA LEU A 56 -1.40 -2.19 -12.11
C LEU A 56 -1.02 -3.64 -12.40
N VAL A 57 -0.38 -4.29 -11.43
CA VAL A 57 0.04 -5.68 -11.56
C VAL A 57 -0.67 -6.54 -10.51
N CYS A 58 -1.39 -7.56 -10.99
CA CYS A 58 -1.96 -8.60 -10.15
C CYS A 58 -0.98 -9.79 -10.11
N PRO A 59 -0.52 -10.22 -8.92
CA PRO A 59 0.55 -11.21 -8.81
C PRO A 59 0.18 -12.60 -9.33
N GLY A 60 -1.12 -12.88 -9.46
CA GLY A 60 -1.64 -14.15 -9.94
C GLY A 60 -1.66 -15.25 -8.87
N PRO A 61 -1.79 -16.53 -9.26
CA PRO A 61 -1.80 -17.65 -8.34
C PRO A 61 -0.42 -17.79 -7.68
N GLU A 62 -0.41 -17.56 -6.38
CA GLU A 62 0.73 -17.44 -5.51
C GLU A 62 1.46 -18.77 -5.34
N LEU A 63 0.73 -19.89 -5.28
CA LEU A 63 1.28 -21.23 -5.13
C LEU A 63 1.84 -21.84 -6.43
N LYS A 64 2.26 -21.01 -7.40
CA LYS A 64 2.90 -21.44 -8.66
C LYS A 64 4.29 -20.86 -8.91
N GLY A 65 5.10 -21.60 -9.65
CA GLY A 65 6.31 -21.08 -10.29
C GLY A 65 7.60 -21.21 -9.48
N ILE A 66 7.68 -22.20 -8.59
CA ILE A 66 8.92 -22.56 -7.89
C ILE A 66 9.48 -23.84 -8.50
N LYS A 67 10.72 -23.82 -8.95
CA LYS A 67 11.37 -25.00 -9.55
C LYS A 67 11.51 -26.11 -8.50
N GLY A 68 10.99 -27.30 -8.83
CA GLY A 68 11.09 -28.47 -7.96
C GLY A 68 10.05 -28.53 -6.83
N VAL A 69 9.10 -27.60 -6.81
CA VAL A 69 7.92 -27.63 -5.93
C VAL A 69 6.69 -27.75 -6.82
N ASP A 70 5.78 -28.67 -6.48
CA ASP A 70 4.57 -28.86 -7.24
C ASP A 70 3.66 -27.62 -7.17
N ASP A 71 3.15 -27.20 -8.33
CA ASP A 71 2.23 -26.09 -8.43
C ASP A 71 0.85 -26.51 -7.88
N ALA A 72 0.29 -25.72 -6.97
CA ALA A 72 -1.08 -25.91 -6.50
C ALA A 72 -2.07 -25.07 -7.34
N GLY A 73 -3.23 -25.67 -7.65
CA GLY A 73 -4.30 -25.00 -8.38
C GLY A 73 -5.13 -24.09 -7.49
N VAL A 74 -4.84 -22.79 -7.48
CA VAL A 74 -5.67 -21.77 -6.81
C VAL A 74 -6.49 -21.02 -7.87
N PRO A 75 -7.84 -21.08 -7.82
CA PRO A 75 -8.68 -20.38 -8.80
C PRO A 75 -8.72 -18.88 -8.49
N VAL A 76 -7.84 -18.13 -9.15
CA VAL A 76 -7.75 -16.68 -9.03
C VAL A 76 -8.70 -15.98 -10.00
N ARG A 77 -9.49 -15.06 -9.47
CA ARG A 77 -10.32 -14.15 -10.26
C ARG A 77 -9.79 -12.73 -10.11
N VAL A 78 -9.65 -12.02 -11.23
CA VAL A 78 -9.16 -10.65 -11.28
C VAL A 78 -10.30 -9.72 -11.65
N ALA A 79 -10.38 -8.56 -10.98
CA ALA A 79 -11.33 -7.51 -11.28
C ALA A 79 -10.67 -6.13 -11.30
N ALA A 80 -11.13 -5.27 -12.20
CA ALA A 80 -10.68 -3.90 -12.35
C ALA A 80 -11.83 -2.98 -12.72
N ALA A 81 -11.74 -1.75 -12.23
CA ALA A 81 -12.65 -0.68 -12.62
C ALA A 81 -11.89 0.65 -12.63
N ALA A 82 -12.31 1.55 -13.50
CA ALA A 82 -11.93 2.95 -13.41
C ALA A 82 -12.97 3.69 -12.57
N ALA A 83 -12.52 4.63 -11.73
CA ALA A 83 -13.37 5.37 -10.80
C ALA A 83 -14.62 5.93 -11.51
N PRO A 84 -15.83 5.72 -10.94
CA PRO A 84 -17.05 6.27 -11.48
C PRO A 84 -17.03 7.80 -11.43
N PRO A 85 -17.76 8.50 -12.31
CA PRO A 85 -17.81 9.96 -12.34
C PRO A 85 -18.07 10.60 -10.97
N ARG A 86 -18.96 10.01 -10.15
CA ARG A 86 -19.28 10.54 -8.82
C ARG A 86 -18.09 10.52 -7.85
N ALA A 87 -17.17 9.57 -8.00
CA ALA A 87 -15.99 9.44 -7.14
C ALA A 87 -14.83 10.36 -7.58
N LEU A 88 -14.91 11.00 -8.76
CA LEU A 88 -13.89 11.88 -9.33
C LEU A 88 -14.15 13.36 -9.02
N THR A 89 -14.36 13.72 -7.75
CA THR A 89 -14.71 15.10 -7.38
C THR A 89 -13.63 16.10 -7.80
N GLY A 90 -13.97 17.01 -8.72
CA GLY A 90 -13.07 18.06 -9.20
C GLY A 90 -11.94 17.57 -10.11
N LEU A 91 -12.04 16.34 -10.62
CA LEU A 91 -11.05 15.74 -11.52
C LEU A 91 -11.69 15.41 -12.85
N HIS A 92 -11.11 15.95 -13.92
CA HIS A 92 -11.52 15.66 -15.29
C HIS A 92 -10.53 14.68 -15.92
N PRO A 93 -10.97 13.46 -16.28
CA PRO A 93 -10.16 12.55 -17.08
C PRO A 93 -9.79 13.14 -18.44
N ALA A 94 -8.86 12.48 -19.14
CA ALA A 94 -8.59 12.80 -20.55
C ALA A 94 -9.88 12.66 -21.39
N THR A 95 -10.02 13.51 -22.41
CA THR A 95 -11.20 13.56 -23.27
C THR A 95 -11.16 12.55 -24.42
N ALA A 96 -9.95 12.09 -24.79
CA ALA A 96 -9.78 11.07 -25.81
C ALA A 96 -10.35 9.72 -25.34
N ALA A 97 -10.94 8.97 -26.26
CA ALA A 97 -11.54 7.68 -25.94
C ALA A 97 -10.47 6.69 -25.43
N GLY A 98 -10.73 6.14 -24.24
CA GLY A 98 -9.86 5.21 -23.53
C GLY A 98 -10.49 3.84 -23.31
N LYS A 99 -9.67 2.90 -22.86
CA LYS A 99 -10.13 1.56 -22.47
C LYS A 99 -9.41 1.07 -21.22
N LEU A 100 -10.08 0.22 -20.46
CA LEU A 100 -9.52 -0.60 -19.40
C LEU A 100 -9.41 -2.04 -19.91
N SER A 101 -8.26 -2.67 -19.73
CA SER A 101 -7.95 -3.98 -20.30
C SER A 101 -7.05 -4.83 -19.42
N PHE A 102 -7.12 -6.14 -19.60
CA PHE A 102 -6.23 -7.11 -18.99
C PHE A 102 -5.33 -7.78 -20.03
N THR A 103 -4.08 -7.99 -19.65
CA THR A 103 -3.10 -8.76 -20.42
C THR A 103 -2.53 -9.85 -19.52
N ARG A 104 -2.54 -11.10 -20.00
CA ARG A 104 -1.84 -12.21 -19.32
C ARG A 104 -0.35 -11.93 -19.36
N MET A 105 0.34 -12.26 -18.28
CA MET A 105 1.79 -12.29 -18.25
C MET A 105 2.26 -13.71 -18.65
N PRO A 106 3.10 -13.86 -19.71
CA PRO A 106 3.87 -12.82 -20.38
C PRO A 106 3.19 -12.08 -21.55
N SER A 107 2.19 -12.68 -22.20
CA SER A 107 1.46 -11.99 -23.27
C SER A 107 0.05 -12.54 -23.51
N GLY A 108 -0.76 -11.76 -24.23
CA GLY A 108 -2.09 -12.14 -24.70
C GLY A 108 -3.23 -11.49 -23.92
N ALA A 109 -4.23 -10.98 -24.65
CA ALA A 109 -5.39 -10.30 -24.07
C ALA A 109 -6.25 -11.25 -23.23
N LEU A 110 -6.74 -10.79 -22.08
CA LEU A 110 -7.58 -11.56 -21.16
C LEU A 110 -8.94 -10.88 -21.01
N GLY A 111 -10.00 -11.51 -21.53
CA GLY A 111 -11.34 -10.91 -21.54
C GLY A 111 -11.48 -9.73 -22.51
N ALA A 112 -12.69 -9.17 -22.59
CA ALA A 112 -12.98 -8.01 -23.43
C ALA A 112 -12.68 -6.71 -22.67
N PRO A 113 -12.07 -5.70 -23.31
CA PRO A 113 -11.84 -4.41 -22.67
C PRO A 113 -13.17 -3.69 -22.39
N VAL A 114 -13.17 -2.80 -21.39
CA VAL A 114 -14.32 -1.94 -21.08
C VAL A 114 -13.96 -0.47 -21.31
N THR A 115 -14.94 0.30 -21.76
CA THR A 115 -14.78 1.73 -22.10
C THR A 115 -15.66 2.66 -21.24
N THR A 116 -16.37 2.09 -20.26
CA THR A 116 -17.30 2.82 -19.39
C THR A 116 -16.74 2.86 -17.98
N ARG A 117 -16.60 4.06 -17.41
CA ARG A 117 -16.19 4.25 -16.00
C ARG A 117 -17.24 3.65 -15.05
N GLY A 118 -16.79 3.15 -13.90
CA GLY A 118 -17.63 2.43 -12.95
C GLY A 118 -18.00 0.99 -13.36
N ALA A 119 -17.92 0.65 -14.65
CA ALA A 119 -18.12 -0.73 -15.09
C ALA A 119 -16.97 -1.63 -14.59
N ASN A 120 -17.33 -2.75 -13.97
CA ASN A 120 -16.37 -3.73 -13.47
C ASN A 120 -15.99 -4.70 -14.60
N LEU A 121 -14.71 -4.74 -14.94
CA LEU A 121 -14.13 -5.79 -15.79
C LEU A 121 -13.64 -6.90 -14.87
N SER A 122 -14.21 -8.11 -14.98
CA SER A 122 -13.76 -9.26 -14.19
C SER A 122 -13.57 -10.51 -15.05
N VAL A 123 -12.58 -11.33 -14.70
CA VAL A 123 -12.21 -12.52 -15.46
C VAL A 123 -11.56 -13.56 -14.56
N ASP A 124 -11.77 -14.83 -14.85
CA ASP A 124 -10.99 -15.92 -14.25
C ASP A 124 -9.61 -15.98 -14.93
N GLN A 125 -8.55 -15.93 -14.13
CA GLN A 125 -7.18 -15.82 -14.64
C GLN A 125 -6.70 -17.07 -15.40
N GLY A 126 -7.29 -18.23 -15.08
CA GLY A 126 -6.94 -19.52 -15.68
C GLY A 126 -5.48 -19.89 -15.43
N THR A 127 -4.72 -20.12 -16.50
CA THR A 127 -3.32 -20.57 -16.44
C THR A 127 -2.30 -19.43 -16.44
N ALA A 128 -2.73 -18.16 -16.53
CA ALA A 128 -1.79 -17.05 -16.58
C ALA A 128 -0.99 -16.92 -15.28
N ALA A 129 0.31 -16.65 -15.37
CA ALA A 129 1.17 -16.46 -14.20
C ALA A 129 0.85 -15.15 -13.47
N GLY A 130 0.44 -14.11 -14.19
CA GLY A 130 0.04 -12.83 -13.62
C GLY A 130 -0.88 -12.10 -14.58
N VAL A 131 -1.44 -10.97 -14.13
CA VAL A 131 -2.27 -10.11 -14.97
C VAL A 131 -1.78 -8.67 -14.88
N LEU A 132 -1.47 -8.08 -16.03
CA LEU A 132 -1.25 -6.66 -16.17
C LEU A 132 -2.61 -5.99 -16.47
N VAL A 133 -2.97 -5.03 -15.62
CA VAL A 133 -4.15 -4.18 -15.79
C VAL A 133 -3.70 -2.86 -16.39
N SER A 134 -4.33 -2.43 -17.49
CA SER A 134 -3.96 -1.17 -18.14
C SER A 134 -5.19 -0.33 -18.44
N GLY A 135 -5.15 0.94 -18.00
CA GLY A 135 -6.09 1.98 -18.40
C GLY A 135 -5.43 2.97 -19.35
N SER A 136 -6.13 3.34 -20.42
CA SER A 136 -5.67 4.34 -21.40
C SER A 136 -6.62 5.54 -21.49
N GLU A 137 -6.09 6.71 -21.83
CA GLU A 137 -6.81 7.96 -22.06
C GLU A 137 -7.93 8.21 -21.04
N SER A 138 -9.19 8.34 -21.48
CA SER A 138 -10.33 8.61 -20.59
C SER A 138 -10.57 7.56 -19.50
N MET A 139 -9.93 6.39 -19.56
CA MET A 139 -10.02 5.31 -18.57
C MET A 139 -8.76 5.19 -17.68
N ALA A 140 -7.71 5.97 -17.93
CA ALA A 140 -6.43 5.83 -17.22
C ALA A 140 -6.44 6.38 -15.79
N ALA A 141 -7.08 7.53 -15.56
CA ALA A 141 -7.22 8.09 -14.22
C ALA A 141 -8.16 7.25 -13.35
N GLY A 142 -7.78 6.99 -12.10
CA GLY A 142 -8.66 6.35 -11.13
C GLY A 142 -8.80 4.83 -11.31
N VAL A 143 -7.82 4.15 -11.92
CA VAL A 143 -7.88 2.68 -12.07
C VAL A 143 -7.57 2.03 -10.72
N ALA A 144 -8.45 1.12 -10.32
CA ALA A 144 -8.25 0.20 -9.22
C ALA A 144 -8.47 -1.24 -9.71
N ALA A 145 -7.73 -2.18 -9.14
CA ALA A 145 -7.85 -3.59 -9.46
C ALA A 145 -7.52 -4.45 -8.23
N ALA A 146 -8.08 -5.65 -8.20
CA ALA A 146 -7.82 -6.64 -7.17
C ALA A 146 -7.96 -8.05 -7.74
N GLN A 147 -7.31 -8.99 -7.08
CA GLN A 147 -7.53 -10.41 -7.28
C GLN A 147 -8.14 -11.03 -6.02
N SER A 148 -8.97 -12.06 -6.19
CA SER A 148 -9.51 -12.85 -5.09
C SER A 148 -9.51 -14.33 -5.45
N TRP A 149 -9.42 -15.18 -4.43
CA TRP A 149 -9.46 -16.63 -4.57
C TRP A 149 -10.18 -17.26 -3.40
N LEU A 150 -10.65 -18.49 -3.62
CA LEU A 150 -11.28 -19.32 -2.61
C LEU A 150 -10.81 -20.75 -2.83
N VAL A 151 -10.22 -21.32 -1.78
CA VAL A 151 -9.98 -22.76 -1.67
C VAL A 151 -10.92 -23.28 -0.59
N PRO A 152 -12.01 -23.99 -0.94
CA PRO A 152 -13.07 -24.30 0.01
C PRO A 152 -12.73 -25.44 0.97
N SER A 153 -11.72 -26.27 0.66
CA SER A 153 -11.40 -27.47 1.41
C SER A 153 -9.95 -27.93 1.20
N GLY A 154 -9.53 -28.93 1.98
CA GLY A 154 -8.18 -29.47 1.97
C GLY A 154 -7.18 -28.62 2.75
N ASP A 155 -5.91 -28.95 2.56
CA ASP A 155 -4.77 -28.41 3.31
C ASP A 155 -4.57 -26.89 3.11
N LEU A 156 -5.01 -26.38 1.97
CA LEU A 156 -4.89 -24.98 1.58
C LEU A 156 -6.19 -24.20 1.73
N ARG A 157 -7.16 -24.71 2.50
CA ARG A 157 -8.46 -24.07 2.66
C ARG A 157 -8.29 -22.62 3.15
N SER A 158 -8.77 -21.66 2.35
CA SER A 158 -8.65 -20.24 2.64
C SER A 158 -9.55 -19.37 1.75
N LEU A 159 -9.84 -18.17 2.23
CA LEU A 159 -10.34 -17.06 1.42
C LEU A 159 -9.26 -16.00 1.35
N GLY A 160 -8.87 -15.59 0.15
CA GLY A 160 -7.84 -14.57 0.00
C GLY A 160 -8.21 -13.48 -1.00
N GLY A 161 -7.51 -12.35 -0.88
CA GLY A 161 -7.79 -11.18 -1.70
C GLY A 161 -6.74 -10.09 -1.54
N ALA A 162 -6.11 -9.72 -2.66
CA ALA A 162 -5.05 -8.72 -2.71
C ALA A 162 -5.39 -7.61 -3.72
N PRO A 163 -5.12 -6.33 -3.43
CA PRO A 163 -5.19 -5.29 -4.42
C PRO A 163 -4.04 -5.48 -5.42
N CYS A 164 -4.31 -5.29 -6.71
CA CYS A 164 -3.24 -5.25 -7.70
C CYS A 164 -2.43 -3.97 -7.47
N SER A 165 -1.12 -4.12 -7.39
CA SER A 165 -0.23 -3.05 -6.92
C SER A 165 0.20 -2.13 -8.05
N GLN A 166 0.49 -0.87 -7.70
CA GLN A 166 1.35 -0.04 -8.54
C GLN A 166 2.78 -0.58 -8.40
N PRO A 167 3.48 -0.83 -9.51
CA PRO A 167 4.87 -1.26 -9.46
C PRO A 167 5.73 -0.19 -8.77
N GLY A 168 6.68 -0.64 -7.96
CA GLY A 168 7.57 0.21 -7.17
C GLY A 168 8.96 -0.39 -7.06
N ALA A 169 9.89 0.37 -6.49
CA ALA A 169 11.28 -0.04 -6.33
C ALA A 169 11.61 -0.56 -4.91
N GLU A 170 10.74 -0.32 -3.92
CA GLU A 170 10.98 -0.71 -2.53
C GLU A 170 9.67 -1.16 -1.87
N PHE A 171 9.73 -2.26 -1.11
CA PHE A 171 8.60 -2.81 -0.38
C PHE A 171 8.99 -3.32 1.00
N TRP A 172 8.14 -3.06 1.99
CA TRP A 172 8.19 -3.68 3.30
C TRP A 172 6.94 -4.55 3.46
N ILE A 173 7.11 -5.87 3.55
CA ILE A 173 6.00 -6.83 3.65
C ILE A 173 6.16 -7.60 4.95
N LEU A 174 5.15 -7.54 5.81
CA LEU A 174 5.12 -8.21 7.10
C LEU A 174 4.16 -9.39 6.97
N ALA A 175 4.69 -10.60 7.00
CA ALA A 175 3.95 -11.84 6.74
C ALA A 175 4.64 -13.01 7.44
N GLY A 176 3.95 -14.14 7.65
CA GLY A 176 4.60 -15.36 8.10
C GLY A 176 4.96 -15.45 9.58
N GLY A 177 5.67 -16.51 9.95
CA GLY A 177 6.17 -16.81 11.29
C GLY A 177 6.58 -18.27 11.48
N GLY A 178 7.43 -18.52 12.47
CA GLY A 178 8.06 -19.83 12.70
C GLY A 178 7.17 -20.90 13.36
N ASP A 179 5.85 -20.81 13.25
CA ASP A 179 4.96 -21.89 13.71
C ASP A 179 5.13 -23.12 12.77
N PRO A 180 5.14 -24.37 13.28
CA PRO A 180 5.26 -25.55 12.44
C PRO A 180 4.18 -25.63 11.34
N GLY A 181 4.56 -26.14 10.17
CA GLY A 181 3.68 -26.29 9.01
C GLY A 181 3.35 -24.97 8.30
N ARG A 182 4.01 -23.87 8.67
CA ARG A 182 3.90 -22.58 7.99
C ARG A 182 4.94 -22.46 6.90
N GLN A 183 4.58 -21.77 5.82
CA GLN A 183 5.43 -21.58 4.66
C GLN A 183 5.16 -20.22 4.04
N GLU A 184 6.22 -19.44 3.82
CA GLU A 184 6.13 -18.15 3.16
C GLU A 184 6.76 -18.15 1.78
N ARG A 185 6.05 -17.54 0.84
CA ARG A 185 6.48 -17.44 -0.56
C ARG A 185 6.45 -15.99 -1.01
N LEU A 186 7.61 -15.46 -1.38
CA LEU A 186 7.72 -14.16 -2.03
C LEU A 186 7.42 -14.32 -3.53
N VAL A 187 6.48 -13.53 -4.04
CA VAL A 187 6.09 -13.48 -5.45
C VAL A 187 6.43 -12.09 -5.99
N LEU A 188 7.38 -12.04 -6.93
CA LEU A 188 7.85 -10.84 -7.59
C LEU A 188 7.37 -10.81 -9.04
N THR A 189 6.72 -9.72 -9.46
CA THR A 189 6.11 -9.61 -10.78
C THR A 189 6.63 -8.37 -11.50
N ASN A 190 7.19 -8.54 -12.70
CA ASN A 190 7.77 -7.44 -13.49
C ASN A 190 6.87 -7.10 -14.67
N PRO A 191 6.17 -5.95 -14.64
CA PRO A 191 5.32 -5.53 -15.74
C PRO A 191 6.10 -4.89 -16.91
N GLY A 192 7.38 -4.59 -16.72
CA GLY A 192 8.24 -3.94 -17.71
C GLY A 192 8.77 -4.89 -18.78
N GLY A 193 9.26 -4.30 -19.87
CA GLY A 193 9.81 -5.03 -21.02
C GLY A 193 11.25 -5.49 -20.87
N ASN A 194 11.92 -5.15 -19.76
CA ASN A 194 13.29 -5.56 -19.46
C ASN A 194 13.32 -6.35 -18.14
N PRO A 195 14.21 -7.35 -17.99
CA PRO A 195 14.45 -8.00 -16.70
C PRO A 195 14.84 -6.98 -15.61
N VAL A 196 14.43 -7.24 -14.37
CA VAL A 196 14.78 -6.43 -13.19
C VAL A 196 15.45 -7.33 -12.17
N THR A 197 16.53 -6.86 -11.56
CA THR A 197 17.22 -7.54 -10.45
C THR A 197 16.64 -7.04 -9.13
N VAL A 198 16.45 -7.94 -8.17
CA VAL A 198 15.81 -7.64 -6.89
C VAL A 198 16.61 -8.26 -5.74
N ASP A 199 16.79 -7.49 -4.68
CA ASP A 199 17.27 -7.97 -3.40
C ASP A 199 16.10 -8.12 -2.41
N ALA A 200 16.10 -9.20 -1.64
CA ALA A 200 15.16 -9.47 -0.55
C ALA A 200 15.92 -9.76 0.75
N THR A 201 15.68 -8.94 1.77
CA THR A 201 16.28 -9.10 3.11
C THR A 201 15.18 -9.47 4.11
N LEU A 202 15.38 -10.54 4.87
CA LEU A 202 14.49 -10.87 6.00
C LEU A 202 14.95 -10.15 7.26
N HIS A 203 14.01 -9.71 8.07
CA HIS A 203 14.21 -9.15 9.40
C HIS A 203 13.44 -9.99 10.43
N GLY A 204 14.05 -10.25 11.58
CA GLY A 204 13.43 -10.92 12.71
C GLY A 204 13.67 -10.17 14.02
N ALA A 205 13.41 -10.83 15.14
CA ALA A 205 13.61 -10.26 16.49
C ALA A 205 15.06 -9.82 16.77
N ASP A 206 16.04 -10.47 16.16
CA ASP A 206 17.47 -10.20 16.36
C ASP A 206 18.10 -9.30 15.27
N GLY A 207 17.30 -8.79 14.34
CA GLY A 207 17.76 -7.92 13.26
C GLY A 207 17.61 -8.52 11.86
N PRO A 208 18.30 -7.95 10.85
CA PRO A 208 18.32 -8.49 9.49
C PRO A 208 19.09 -9.81 9.41
N VAL A 209 18.59 -10.72 8.59
CA VAL A 209 19.22 -12.00 8.26
C VAL A 209 20.08 -11.84 7.01
N SER A 210 21.36 -12.19 7.12
CA SER A 210 22.27 -12.23 5.97
C SER A 210 22.13 -13.56 5.25
N SER A 211 21.80 -13.54 3.96
CA SER A 211 21.77 -14.73 3.11
C SER A 211 22.07 -14.38 1.66
N PRO A 212 22.90 -15.18 0.95
CA PRO A 212 23.09 -15.02 -0.49
C PRO A 212 21.82 -15.35 -1.29
N ASN A 213 20.90 -16.14 -0.74
CA ASN A 213 19.66 -16.55 -1.43
C ASN A 213 18.66 -15.40 -1.63
N GLY A 214 18.82 -14.32 -0.87
CA GLY A 214 18.05 -13.09 -1.00
C GLY A 214 18.66 -12.07 -1.97
N LYS A 215 19.74 -12.40 -2.68
CA LYS A 215 20.48 -11.45 -3.54
C LYS A 215 20.32 -11.75 -5.02
N ASP A 216 20.39 -10.69 -5.83
CA ASP A 216 20.46 -10.76 -7.30
C ASP A 216 19.31 -11.56 -7.93
N ILE A 217 18.10 -11.46 -7.37
CA ILE A 217 16.93 -12.24 -7.82
C ILE A 217 16.43 -11.63 -9.13
N VAL A 218 16.57 -12.37 -10.22
CA VAL A 218 16.14 -11.92 -11.54
C VAL A 218 14.64 -12.13 -11.72
N VAL A 219 13.93 -11.06 -12.08
CA VAL A 219 12.52 -11.07 -12.47
C VAL A 219 12.41 -10.79 -13.97
N PRO A 220 12.05 -11.79 -14.81
CA PRO A 220 12.02 -11.64 -16.26
C PRO A 220 11.06 -10.54 -16.75
N ALA A 221 11.33 -9.99 -17.93
CA ALA A 221 10.43 -9.06 -18.62
C ALA A 221 9.03 -9.65 -18.77
N HIS A 222 7.99 -8.87 -18.44
CA HIS A 222 6.59 -9.31 -18.41
C HIS A 222 6.40 -10.65 -17.66
N GLY A 223 7.27 -10.95 -16.71
CA GLY A 223 7.38 -12.24 -16.06
C GLY A 223 7.21 -12.16 -14.56
N ARG A 224 7.42 -13.31 -13.93
CA ARG A 224 7.29 -13.48 -12.49
C ARG A 224 8.36 -14.43 -11.99
N THR A 225 8.85 -14.17 -10.79
CA THR A 225 9.74 -15.05 -10.04
C THR A 225 9.14 -15.28 -8.66
N SER A 226 9.01 -16.54 -8.26
CA SER A 226 8.56 -16.95 -6.93
C SER A 226 9.66 -17.73 -6.24
N PHE A 227 9.86 -17.53 -4.95
CA PHE A 227 10.77 -18.36 -4.15
C PHE A 227 10.35 -18.42 -2.68
N LEU A 228 10.80 -19.45 -1.97
CA LEU A 228 10.48 -19.68 -0.56
C LEU A 228 11.39 -18.85 0.35
N LEU A 229 10.81 -18.17 1.33
CA LEU A 229 11.59 -17.40 2.30
C LEU A 229 12.41 -18.30 3.22
N ASP A 230 12.03 -19.57 3.38
CA ASP A 230 12.78 -20.62 4.08
C ASP A 230 14.20 -20.81 3.53
N SER A 231 14.42 -20.46 2.25
CA SER A 231 15.75 -20.47 1.66
C SER A 231 16.67 -19.39 2.24
N ILE A 232 16.11 -18.32 2.82
CA ILE A 232 16.83 -17.30 3.57
C ILE A 232 16.89 -17.70 5.06
N SER A 233 15.74 -17.97 5.68
CA SER A 233 15.59 -18.46 7.06
C SER A 233 14.21 -19.08 7.25
N GLY A 234 14.13 -20.30 7.79
CA GLY A 234 12.86 -21.02 8.00
C GLY A 234 12.30 -20.98 9.43
N ASP A 235 12.98 -20.31 10.36
CA ASP A 235 12.71 -20.37 11.80
C ASP A 235 12.43 -19.00 12.43
N LEU A 236 12.32 -17.94 11.61
CA LEU A 236 11.98 -16.61 12.11
C LEU A 236 10.57 -16.61 12.68
N ALA A 237 10.45 -16.34 13.97
CA ALA A 237 9.15 -16.23 14.63
C ALA A 237 8.28 -15.10 14.03
N ASN A 238 8.93 -14.01 13.61
CA ASN A 238 8.28 -12.79 13.16
C ASN A 238 8.95 -12.14 11.93
N PRO A 239 8.88 -12.79 10.75
CA PRO A 239 9.55 -12.30 9.57
C PRO A 239 8.92 -10.99 9.05
N VAL A 240 9.81 -10.12 8.58
CA VAL A 240 9.49 -8.97 7.74
C VAL A 240 10.44 -8.97 6.57
N VAL A 241 9.91 -8.85 5.35
CA VAL A 241 10.69 -8.85 4.12
C VAL A 241 10.85 -7.41 3.63
N HIS A 242 12.09 -6.99 3.44
CA HIS A 242 12.45 -5.77 2.74
C HIS A 242 12.91 -6.13 1.32
N VAL A 243 12.17 -5.67 0.32
CA VAL A 243 12.44 -5.94 -1.10
C VAL A 243 12.90 -4.64 -1.76
N VAL A 244 14.03 -4.68 -2.47
CA VAL A 244 14.59 -3.55 -3.21
C VAL A 244 14.87 -3.98 -4.64
N ALA A 245 14.27 -3.29 -5.62
CA ALA A 245 14.52 -3.52 -7.03
C ALA A 245 15.63 -2.60 -7.55
N GLU A 246 16.56 -3.17 -8.30
CA GLU A 246 17.66 -2.45 -8.93
C GLU A 246 17.30 -2.12 -10.39
N GLY A 247 17.30 -0.82 -10.72
CA GLY A 247 17.13 -0.36 -12.10
C GLY A 247 15.72 -0.54 -12.70
N GLY A 248 14.69 -0.75 -11.89
CA GLY A 248 13.31 -0.91 -12.37
C GLY A 248 12.25 -0.86 -11.28
N VAL A 249 11.02 -1.21 -11.66
CA VAL A 249 9.87 -1.32 -10.76
C VAL A 249 9.21 -2.69 -10.91
N ILE A 250 8.83 -3.29 -9.79
CA ILE A 250 8.18 -4.60 -9.72
C ILE A 250 6.94 -4.52 -8.83
N GLY A 251 6.07 -5.53 -8.87
CA GLY A 251 5.11 -5.81 -7.82
C GLY A 251 5.65 -6.91 -6.90
N ALA A 252 5.37 -6.81 -5.61
CA ALA A 252 5.77 -7.81 -4.61
C ALA A 252 4.60 -8.13 -3.67
N VAL A 253 4.40 -9.41 -3.39
CA VAL A 253 3.52 -9.92 -2.32
C VAL A 253 4.19 -11.11 -1.64
N VAL A 254 3.86 -11.35 -0.38
CA VAL A 254 4.26 -12.57 0.32
C VAL A 254 3.01 -13.37 0.61
N ASN A 255 2.90 -14.56 0.02
CA ASN A 255 1.90 -15.52 0.44
C ASN A 255 2.36 -16.20 1.73
N ASP A 256 1.46 -16.26 2.70
CA ASP A 256 1.64 -16.94 3.96
C ASP A 256 0.61 -18.06 4.06
N THR A 257 1.07 -19.30 4.03
CA THR A 257 0.23 -20.50 4.11
C THR A 257 0.56 -21.25 5.39
N TRP A 258 -0.46 -21.70 6.13
CA TRP A 258 -0.27 -22.41 7.38
C TRP A 258 -1.08 -23.71 7.47
N LEU A 259 -0.39 -24.79 7.83
CA LEU A 259 -0.96 -26.07 8.25
C LEU A 259 -0.69 -26.31 9.75
N ASP A 260 -1.73 -26.27 10.56
CA ASP A 260 -1.67 -26.59 11.99
C ASP A 260 -1.86 -28.12 12.17
N GLY A 261 -0.74 -28.84 12.12
CA GLY A 261 -0.73 -30.30 12.08
C GLY A 261 -1.34 -30.82 10.78
N THR A 262 -2.52 -31.43 10.86
CA THR A 262 -3.27 -31.93 9.69
C THR A 262 -4.45 -31.03 9.30
N ARG A 263 -4.52 -29.83 9.87
CA ARG A 263 -5.64 -28.91 9.71
C ARG A 263 -5.17 -27.66 9.00
N ALA A 264 -5.92 -27.22 7.98
CA ALA A 264 -5.68 -25.92 7.35
C ALA A 264 -5.77 -24.81 8.41
N GLY A 265 -4.70 -24.04 8.55
CA GLY A 265 -4.63 -22.81 9.34
C GLY A 265 -4.97 -21.56 8.52
N GLY A 266 -5.02 -21.68 7.20
CA GLY A 266 -5.37 -20.62 6.26
C GLY A 266 -4.24 -20.28 5.29
N SER A 267 -4.53 -19.36 4.38
CA SER A 267 -3.55 -18.80 3.46
C SER A 267 -4.00 -17.43 2.97
N ASP A 268 -3.13 -16.43 3.01
CA ASP A 268 -3.42 -15.08 2.50
C ASP A 268 -2.17 -14.43 1.89
N ASP A 269 -2.39 -13.45 1.00
CA ASP A 269 -1.30 -12.65 0.44
C ASP A 269 -1.12 -11.36 1.26
N ALA A 270 -0.04 -11.30 2.01
CA ALA A 270 0.39 -10.07 2.64
C ALA A 270 0.92 -9.09 1.57
N VAL A 271 0.34 -7.90 1.57
CA VAL A 271 0.68 -6.82 0.64
C VAL A 271 1.64 -5.83 1.29
N PRO A 272 2.40 -5.04 0.51
CA PRO A 272 3.32 -4.05 1.06
C PRO A 272 2.67 -3.08 2.04
N ALA A 273 3.28 -2.87 3.20
CA ALA A 273 2.89 -1.83 4.15
C ALA A 273 3.20 -0.43 3.59
N ALA A 274 2.72 0.61 4.27
CA ALA A 274 3.20 1.96 3.99
C ALA A 274 4.70 2.04 4.30
N LEU A 275 5.43 2.88 3.56
CA LEU A 275 6.86 3.09 3.77
C LEU A 275 7.18 3.47 5.22
N PRO A 276 8.42 3.23 5.69
CA PRO A 276 8.84 3.56 7.05
C PRO A 276 8.49 4.99 7.43
N SER A 277 7.78 5.16 8.54
CA SER A 277 7.35 6.47 9.04
C SER A 277 7.10 6.42 10.54
N ARG A 278 7.00 7.59 11.18
CA ARG A 278 6.70 7.71 12.62
C ARG A 278 5.23 7.49 12.98
N ASP A 279 4.35 7.35 11.98
CA ASP A 279 2.91 7.14 12.18
C ASP A 279 2.36 6.15 11.14
N GLN A 280 2.23 4.90 11.55
CA GLN A 280 1.65 3.83 10.75
C GLN A 280 0.19 3.62 11.15
N VAL A 281 -0.70 3.47 10.17
CA VAL A 281 -2.11 3.17 10.42
C VAL A 281 -2.56 1.99 9.55
N ILE A 282 -3.05 0.95 10.21
CA ILE A 282 -3.68 -0.23 9.60
C ILE A 282 -5.19 0.03 9.60
N PRO A 283 -5.83 0.20 8.44
CA PRO A 283 -7.18 0.76 8.37
C PRO A 283 -8.29 -0.22 8.73
N ALA A 284 -8.04 -1.52 8.66
CA ALA A 284 -9.06 -2.55 8.82
C ALA A 284 -8.46 -3.79 9.50
N VAL A 285 -8.83 -4.04 10.75
CA VAL A 285 -8.46 -5.27 11.48
C VAL A 285 -9.71 -5.85 12.12
N SER A 286 -10.07 -7.07 11.75
CA SER A 286 -11.20 -7.80 12.33
C SER A 286 -10.73 -8.65 13.51
N VAL A 287 -10.58 -8.00 14.67
CA VAL A 287 -10.04 -8.64 15.87
C VAL A 287 -11.06 -9.63 16.38
N THR A 288 -10.70 -10.91 16.40
CA THR A 288 -11.47 -12.01 16.99
C THR A 288 -10.51 -13.18 17.16
N GLY A 289 -10.38 -13.73 18.37
CA GLY A 289 -9.48 -14.87 18.63
C GLY A 289 -7.99 -14.51 18.58
N ARG A 290 -7.15 -15.41 18.05
CA ARG A 290 -5.70 -15.18 17.93
C ARG A 290 -5.45 -14.06 16.91
N SER A 291 -4.83 -12.97 17.35
CA SER A 291 -4.57 -11.77 16.56
C SER A 291 -3.30 -11.10 17.08
N LEU A 292 -2.48 -10.55 16.18
CA LEU A 292 -1.24 -9.87 16.55
C LEU A 292 -1.03 -8.61 15.70
N LEU A 293 -0.25 -7.68 16.24
CA LEU A 293 0.32 -6.53 15.54
C LEU A 293 1.83 -6.75 15.44
N ARG A 294 2.34 -6.83 14.21
CA ARG A 294 3.78 -6.88 13.93
C ARG A 294 4.31 -5.49 13.63
N VAL A 295 5.40 -5.12 14.28
CA VAL A 295 6.10 -3.85 14.07
C VAL A 295 7.58 -4.13 13.84
N ALA A 296 8.15 -3.54 12.80
CA ALA A 296 9.60 -3.55 12.56
C ALA A 296 10.17 -2.14 12.59
N VAL A 297 11.42 -2.05 13.04
CA VAL A 297 12.20 -0.80 13.09
C VAL A 297 13.33 -0.90 12.04
N PRO A 298 13.15 -0.34 10.83
CA PRO A 298 14.19 -0.42 9.80
C PRO A 298 15.52 0.25 10.16
N GLY A 299 15.48 1.32 10.96
CA GLY A 299 16.68 2.06 11.37
C GLY A 299 17.46 1.39 12.50
N GLY A 300 18.70 1.82 12.72
CA GLY A 300 19.58 1.25 13.75
C GLY A 300 19.34 1.72 15.19
N SER A 301 18.48 2.72 15.40
CA SER A 301 18.15 3.24 16.74
C SER A 301 16.98 2.47 17.37
N GLU A 302 17.00 2.29 18.70
CA GLU A 302 15.83 1.79 19.44
C GLU A 302 14.60 2.69 19.21
N ALA A 303 13.44 2.08 19.02
CA ALA A 303 12.16 2.75 18.89
C ALA A 303 11.34 2.63 20.18
N VAL A 304 10.78 3.75 20.64
CA VAL A 304 9.68 3.75 21.61
C VAL A 304 8.36 3.78 20.84
N VAL A 305 7.72 2.62 20.73
CA VAL A 305 6.50 2.41 19.97
C VAL A 305 5.28 2.53 20.86
N GLN A 306 4.30 3.35 20.47
CA GLN A 306 2.96 3.42 21.07
C GLN A 306 1.90 2.92 20.09
N ALA A 307 1.25 1.82 20.42
CA ALA A 307 0.14 1.26 19.66
C ALA A 307 -1.21 1.50 20.35
N ARG A 308 -2.22 1.87 19.55
CA ARG A 308 -3.61 2.10 20.00
C ARG A 308 -4.60 1.59 18.96
N VAL A 309 -5.75 1.11 19.43
CA VAL A 309 -6.88 0.75 18.56
C VAL A 309 -7.76 1.97 18.32
N LEU A 310 -8.24 2.13 17.11
CA LEU A 310 -9.17 3.17 16.70
C LEU A 310 -10.53 2.52 16.54
N THR A 311 -11.47 2.83 17.45
CA THR A 311 -12.84 2.29 17.43
C THR A 311 -13.82 3.36 16.95
N ALA A 312 -15.11 3.01 16.81
CA ALA A 312 -16.17 3.98 16.51
C ALA A 312 -16.34 5.05 17.60
N GLN A 313 -15.83 4.81 18.81
CA GLN A 313 -15.86 5.76 19.93
C GLN A 313 -14.53 6.53 20.10
N GLY A 314 -13.60 6.37 19.16
CA GLY A 314 -12.26 6.99 19.20
C GLY A 314 -11.16 6.03 19.64
N ALA A 315 -9.98 6.58 19.91
CA ALA A 315 -8.79 5.81 20.23
C ALA A 315 -8.85 5.18 21.64
N ARG A 316 -8.38 3.94 21.75
CA ARG A 316 -8.19 3.23 23.03
C ARG A 316 -6.82 2.58 23.09
N ALA A 317 -6.21 2.58 24.27
CA ALA A 317 -4.95 1.88 24.49
C ALA A 317 -5.12 0.36 24.35
N LEU A 318 -4.04 -0.33 23.96
CA LEU A 318 -3.99 -1.79 24.03
C LEU A 318 -3.98 -2.28 25.50
N PRO A 319 -4.49 -3.49 25.76
CA PRO A 319 -4.33 -4.13 27.07
C PRO A 319 -2.85 -4.16 27.47
N GLY A 320 -2.53 -3.69 28.68
CA GLY A 320 -1.14 -3.64 29.17
C GLY A 320 -0.34 -2.38 28.79
N GLY A 321 -0.97 -1.37 28.17
CA GLY A 321 -0.39 -0.02 28.07
C GLY A 321 0.16 0.39 26.70
N GLY A 322 0.21 -0.53 25.72
CA GLY A 322 0.50 -0.22 24.30
C GLY A 322 1.85 0.43 23.98
N VAL A 323 2.69 0.72 24.98
CA VAL A 323 4.03 1.31 24.81
C VAL A 323 5.09 0.22 24.96
N ILE A 324 5.92 0.03 23.94
CA ILE A 324 6.90 -1.05 23.86
C ILE A 324 8.18 -0.50 23.25
N ARG A 325 9.34 -0.96 23.75
CA ARG A 325 10.64 -0.70 23.14
C ARG A 325 10.98 -1.81 22.15
N ILE A 326 11.47 -1.42 20.97
CA ILE A 326 11.94 -2.34 19.94
C ILE A 326 13.33 -1.89 19.51
N ASN A 327 14.30 -2.80 19.54
CA ASN A 327 15.66 -2.51 19.09
C ASN A 327 15.67 -2.07 17.62
N GLY A 328 16.66 -1.27 17.24
CA GLY A 328 16.90 -0.95 15.83
C GLY A 328 17.18 -2.21 15.00
N GLY A 329 16.67 -2.25 13.78
CA GLY A 329 16.75 -3.39 12.86
C GLY A 329 15.83 -4.56 13.19
N ALA A 330 15.20 -4.57 14.37
CA ALA A 330 14.46 -5.70 14.91
C ALA A 330 12.95 -5.63 14.64
N VAL A 331 12.31 -6.79 14.79
CA VAL A 331 10.86 -6.98 14.68
C VAL A 331 10.27 -7.39 16.03
N ARG A 332 9.06 -6.93 16.34
CA ARG A 332 8.29 -7.36 17.51
C ARG A 332 6.83 -7.59 17.16
N ASP A 333 6.28 -8.70 17.67
CA ASP A 333 4.85 -8.96 17.67
C ASP A 333 4.24 -8.52 19.01
N ILE A 334 3.05 -7.91 18.92
CA ILE A 334 2.26 -7.41 20.03
C ILE A 334 0.93 -8.15 20.01
N ASP A 335 0.61 -8.83 21.10
CA ASP A 335 -0.62 -9.62 21.22
C ASP A 335 -1.87 -8.73 21.25
N LEU A 336 -2.81 -8.99 20.34
CA LEU A 336 -4.09 -8.31 20.22
C LEU A 336 -5.26 -9.17 20.72
N SER A 337 -5.04 -10.42 21.09
CA SER A 337 -6.09 -11.39 21.41
C SER A 337 -6.93 -11.07 22.64
N LYS A 338 -6.44 -10.17 23.51
CA LYS A 338 -7.19 -9.70 24.68
C LYS A 338 -8.15 -8.54 24.37
N LEU A 339 -8.18 -8.05 23.13
CA LEU A 339 -9.14 -7.05 22.70
C LEU A 339 -10.54 -7.67 22.49
N PRO A 340 -11.61 -6.92 22.77
CA PRO A 340 -12.97 -7.37 22.46
C PRO A 340 -13.16 -7.61 20.95
N PRO A 341 -13.94 -8.63 20.55
CA PRO A 341 -14.25 -8.87 19.15
C PRO A 341 -14.84 -7.65 18.46
N SER A 342 -14.16 -7.12 17.45
CA SER A 342 -14.56 -5.88 16.76
C SER A 342 -13.76 -5.63 15.48
N ASN A 343 -14.32 -4.81 14.59
CA ASN A 343 -13.57 -4.24 13.46
C ASN A 343 -13.01 -2.88 13.88
N VAL A 344 -11.69 -2.74 13.83
CA VAL A 344 -10.97 -1.55 14.31
C VAL A 344 -9.90 -1.11 13.31
N GLY A 345 -9.52 0.16 13.40
CA GLY A 345 -8.21 0.59 12.91
C GLY A 345 -7.14 0.37 13.99
N ILE A 346 -5.88 0.29 13.59
CA ILE A 346 -4.75 0.29 14.53
C ILE A 346 -3.79 1.39 14.12
N GLN A 347 -3.37 2.22 15.08
CA GLN A 347 -2.32 3.21 14.87
C GLN A 347 -1.10 2.87 15.71
N VAL A 348 0.06 2.99 15.09
CA VAL A 348 1.37 2.77 15.67
C VAL A 348 2.19 4.04 15.48
N ARG A 349 2.48 4.73 16.58
CA ARG A 349 3.36 5.89 16.60
C ARG A 349 4.70 5.53 17.20
N ALA A 350 5.77 6.14 16.70
CA ALA A 350 7.12 5.93 17.21
C ALA A 350 7.95 7.21 17.08
N ASP A 351 9.01 7.29 17.88
CA ASP A 351 10.03 8.35 17.82
C ASP A 351 11.00 8.18 16.63
N VAL A 352 11.10 6.98 16.07
CA VAL A 352 11.82 6.66 14.83
C VAL A 352 10.89 6.01 13.79
N PRO A 353 11.26 6.01 12.49
CA PRO A 353 10.44 5.34 11.47
C PRO A 353 10.27 3.84 11.73
N VAL A 354 9.04 3.36 11.62
CA VAL A 354 8.65 1.95 11.73
C VAL A 354 7.75 1.55 10.58
N VAL A 355 7.57 0.24 10.37
CA VAL A 355 6.55 -0.37 9.49
C VAL A 355 5.68 -1.31 10.32
N ALA A 356 4.41 -1.46 9.95
CA ALA A 356 3.47 -2.26 10.74
C ALA A 356 2.40 -2.97 9.89
N ALA A 357 2.01 -4.16 10.34
CA ALA A 357 0.85 -4.89 9.86
C ALA A 357 0.23 -5.70 11.00
N ALA A 358 -1.03 -6.09 10.86
CA ALA A 358 -1.70 -6.99 11.79
C ALA A 358 -2.03 -8.32 11.10
N MET A 359 -2.02 -9.40 11.87
CA MET A 359 -2.52 -10.69 11.43
C MET A 359 -3.69 -11.08 12.33
N VAL A 360 -4.75 -11.59 11.71
CA VAL A 360 -5.88 -12.18 12.42
C VAL A 360 -6.03 -13.63 11.98
N THR A 361 -6.46 -14.48 12.90
CA THR A 361 -6.75 -15.89 12.59
C THR A 361 -8.20 -16.20 12.95
N ARG A 362 -8.78 -17.15 12.25
CA ARG A 362 -10.06 -17.78 12.56
C ARG A 362 -9.75 -19.22 12.91
N ALA A 363 -9.50 -19.47 14.19
CA ALA A 363 -9.23 -20.80 14.68
C ALA A 363 -10.43 -21.34 15.47
N ASN A 364 -10.79 -22.60 15.20
CA ASN A 364 -11.72 -23.38 16.02
C ASN A 364 -11.06 -24.74 16.28
N PRO A 365 -10.85 -25.18 17.53
CA PRO A 365 -10.19 -26.47 17.81
C PRO A 365 -10.80 -27.68 17.08
N ALA A 366 -12.09 -27.62 16.76
CA ALA A 366 -12.81 -28.71 16.08
C ALA A 366 -12.87 -28.58 14.55
N LYS A 367 -12.50 -27.43 13.95
CA LYS A 367 -12.70 -27.18 12.52
C LYS A 367 -11.53 -26.45 11.83
N PRO A 368 -11.27 -26.65 10.53
CA PRO A 368 -10.25 -25.90 9.80
C PRO A 368 -10.34 -24.39 10.05
N GLY A 369 -9.20 -23.73 10.06
CA GLY A 369 -9.08 -22.31 10.27
C GLY A 369 -8.96 -21.50 8.99
N ASP A 370 -8.68 -20.21 9.18
CA ASP A 370 -8.22 -19.29 8.15
C ASP A 370 -7.37 -18.17 8.78
N LEU A 371 -6.63 -17.42 7.98
CA LEU A 371 -5.85 -16.26 8.43
C LEU A 371 -5.96 -15.11 7.44
N ALA A 372 -5.75 -13.88 7.92
CA ALA A 372 -5.65 -12.72 7.04
C ALA A 372 -4.62 -11.71 7.54
N TRP A 373 -3.92 -11.09 6.59
CA TRP A 373 -2.98 -9.99 6.84
C TRP A 373 -3.60 -8.64 6.53
N ALA A 374 -3.38 -7.67 7.42
CA ALA A 374 -3.83 -6.30 7.29
C ALA A 374 -2.63 -5.35 7.40
N SER A 375 -2.17 -4.84 6.25
CA SER A 375 -1.00 -3.96 6.18
C SER A 375 -1.36 -2.49 6.46
N SER A 376 -0.40 -1.72 6.99
CA SER A 376 -0.56 -0.26 7.07
C SER A 376 -0.66 0.37 5.67
N THR A 377 -1.32 1.51 5.56
CA THR A 377 -1.48 2.23 4.29
C THR A 377 -1.14 3.72 4.44
N PRO A 378 -0.66 4.39 3.37
CA PRO A 378 -0.64 5.83 3.34
C PRO A 378 -2.08 6.40 3.40
N PRO A 379 -2.26 7.66 3.81
CA PRO A 379 -3.55 8.35 3.69
C PRO A 379 -4.04 8.38 2.23
N ILE A 380 -5.35 8.33 2.05
CA ILE A 380 -6.00 8.59 0.77
C ILE A 380 -5.95 10.10 0.52
N THR A 381 -5.26 10.50 -0.55
CA THR A 381 -5.10 11.91 -0.93
C THR A 381 -6.04 12.32 -2.06
N GLY A 382 -6.38 11.39 -2.96
CA GLY A 382 -7.36 11.58 -4.00
C GLY A 382 -8.58 10.67 -3.81
N VAL A 383 -8.62 9.59 -4.58
CA VAL A 383 -9.67 8.58 -4.53
C VAL A 383 -9.02 7.21 -4.48
N ALA A 384 -9.48 6.39 -3.54
CA ALA A 384 -9.09 4.99 -3.47
C ALA A 384 -10.30 4.11 -3.82
N GLY A 385 -10.05 3.04 -4.57
CA GLY A 385 -11.09 2.13 -5.03
C GLY A 385 -10.72 0.67 -4.80
N LEU A 386 -11.73 -0.17 -4.68
CA LEU A 386 -11.58 -1.61 -4.70
C LEU A 386 -12.73 -2.25 -5.48
N PRO A 387 -12.45 -2.85 -6.66
CA PRO A 387 -13.37 -3.76 -7.32
C PRO A 387 -13.63 -4.97 -6.41
N LEU A 388 -14.91 -5.27 -6.19
CA LEU A 388 -15.35 -6.34 -5.31
C LEU A 388 -15.86 -7.48 -6.20
N VAL A 389 -15.04 -8.53 -6.32
CA VAL A 389 -15.40 -9.73 -7.07
C VAL A 389 -15.46 -10.93 -6.13
N ALA A 390 -16.56 -11.67 -6.19
CA ALA A 390 -16.68 -12.93 -5.48
C ALA A 390 -15.65 -13.92 -6.06
N PRO A 391 -14.87 -14.61 -5.22
CA PRO A 391 -13.92 -15.60 -5.69
C PRO A 391 -14.66 -16.82 -6.26
N GLY A 392 -14.29 -17.26 -7.47
CA GLY A 392 -14.90 -18.40 -8.14
C GLY A 392 -16.43 -18.31 -8.19
N THR A 393 -17.11 -19.34 -7.70
CA THR A 393 -18.58 -19.44 -7.62
C THR A 393 -19.13 -19.13 -6.22
N ALA A 394 -18.33 -18.52 -5.35
CA ALA A 394 -18.73 -18.23 -3.98
C ALA A 394 -19.95 -17.31 -3.94
N THR A 395 -20.95 -17.68 -3.13
CA THR A 395 -22.11 -16.84 -2.82
C THR A 395 -22.07 -16.45 -1.35
N GLY A 396 -22.71 -15.32 -0.99
CA GLY A 396 -22.83 -14.92 0.41
C GLY A 396 -21.56 -14.35 1.05
N VAL A 397 -20.56 -13.91 0.28
CA VAL A 397 -19.39 -13.20 0.83
C VAL A 397 -19.84 -11.85 1.40
N GLN A 398 -19.80 -11.72 2.72
CA GLN A 398 -20.05 -10.47 3.41
C GLN A 398 -18.85 -9.53 3.23
N ARG A 399 -19.10 -8.26 2.93
CA ARG A 399 -18.07 -7.25 2.71
C ARG A 399 -18.30 -6.05 3.63
N LEU A 400 -17.33 -5.78 4.49
CA LEU A 400 -17.35 -4.67 5.43
C LEU A 400 -16.24 -3.68 5.08
N LEU A 401 -16.61 -2.48 4.64
CA LEU A 401 -15.68 -1.37 4.45
C LEU A 401 -15.35 -0.76 5.81
N SER A 402 -14.08 -0.80 6.21
CA SER A 402 -13.57 -0.05 7.34
C SER A 402 -12.97 1.28 6.86
N LEU A 403 -13.38 2.38 7.49
CA LEU A 403 -12.89 3.73 7.29
C LEU A 403 -12.19 4.16 8.57
N THR A 404 -10.91 4.52 8.49
CA THR A 404 -10.13 4.97 9.64
C THR A 404 -9.65 6.41 9.38
N SER A 405 -9.90 7.30 10.34
CA SER A 405 -9.38 8.67 10.33
C SER A 405 -8.37 8.85 11.46
N SER A 406 -7.23 9.47 11.17
CA SER A 406 -6.22 9.85 12.17
C SER A 406 -5.95 11.36 12.15
N GLY A 407 -5.66 11.92 13.32
CA GLY A 407 -5.26 13.32 13.52
C GLY A 407 -6.42 14.33 13.67
N ASP A 408 -7.52 14.13 12.94
CA ASP A 408 -8.72 14.98 12.99
C ASP A 408 -9.95 14.19 12.50
N THR A 409 -11.12 14.80 12.55
CA THR A 409 -12.35 14.35 11.93
C THR A 409 -12.26 14.37 10.40
N ALA A 410 -13.02 13.48 9.76
CA ALA A 410 -13.13 13.45 8.31
C ALA A 410 -14.55 13.11 7.87
N GLY A 411 -15.10 13.91 6.97
CA GLY A 411 -16.24 13.52 6.16
C GLY A 411 -15.75 12.76 4.95
N VAL A 412 -16.24 11.54 4.77
CA VAL A 412 -15.83 10.64 3.69
C VAL A 412 -17.04 10.40 2.80
N GLU A 413 -16.87 10.54 1.48
CA GLU A 413 -17.87 10.06 0.53
C GLU A 413 -17.50 8.65 0.10
N VAL A 414 -18.43 7.72 0.32
CA VAL A 414 -18.34 6.31 -0.06
C VAL A 414 -19.27 6.11 -1.24
N VAL A 415 -18.74 5.77 -2.40
CA VAL A 415 -19.51 5.44 -3.60
C VAL A 415 -19.42 3.94 -3.84
N THR A 416 -20.55 3.25 -3.89
CA THR A 416 -20.62 1.86 -4.33
C THR A 416 -21.24 1.77 -5.71
N VAL A 417 -20.77 0.82 -6.51
CA VAL A 417 -21.35 0.48 -7.80
C VAL A 417 -21.85 -0.94 -7.74
N ASP A 418 -23.09 -1.19 -8.15
CA ASP A 418 -23.64 -2.54 -8.22
C ASP A 418 -23.25 -3.28 -9.52
N ALA A 419 -23.67 -4.54 -9.67
CA ALA A 419 -23.37 -5.35 -10.86
C ALA A 419 -24.00 -4.81 -12.16
N LYS A 420 -25.00 -3.92 -12.07
CA LYS A 420 -25.66 -3.26 -13.21
C LYS A 420 -25.01 -1.91 -13.54
N GLY A 421 -23.99 -1.48 -12.78
CA GLY A 421 -23.34 -0.19 -12.96
C GLY A 421 -24.06 0.97 -12.27
N VAL A 422 -25.04 0.70 -11.39
CA VAL A 422 -25.76 1.75 -10.66
C VAL A 422 -24.92 2.24 -9.50
N GLU A 423 -24.70 3.55 -9.45
CA GLU A 423 -23.93 4.21 -8.41
C GLU A 423 -24.83 4.63 -7.24
N THR A 424 -24.44 4.28 -6.02
CA THR A 424 -25.04 4.82 -4.79
C THR A 424 -23.95 5.43 -3.92
N SER A 425 -24.28 6.46 -3.13
CA SER A 425 -23.29 7.07 -2.24
C SER A 425 -23.81 7.28 -0.82
N ARG A 426 -22.89 7.23 0.13
CA ARG A 426 -23.10 7.58 1.54
C ARG A 426 -22.00 8.55 1.98
N ARG A 427 -22.31 9.44 2.93
CA ARG A 427 -21.33 10.42 3.44
C ARG A 427 -21.14 10.29 4.96
N PRO A 428 -20.55 9.17 5.44
CA PRO A 428 -20.23 9.00 6.86
C PRO A 428 -19.28 10.11 7.35
N GLN A 429 -19.48 10.51 8.61
CA GLN A 429 -18.49 11.27 9.38
C GLN A 429 -17.69 10.28 10.22
N VAL A 430 -16.36 10.39 10.16
CA VAL A 430 -15.43 9.62 10.99
C VAL A 430 -14.85 10.57 12.03
N GLY A 431 -14.94 10.19 13.30
CA GLY A 431 -14.42 10.99 14.42
C GLY A 431 -12.90 11.12 14.42
N VAL A 432 -12.38 11.96 15.33
CA VAL A 432 -10.93 12.10 15.55
C VAL A 432 -10.37 10.77 16.04
N ASP A 433 -9.31 10.28 15.39
CA ASP A 433 -8.64 9.03 15.76
C ASP A 433 -9.64 7.87 15.95
N ALA A 434 -10.56 7.71 14.99
CA ALA A 434 -11.67 6.78 15.07
C ALA A 434 -11.77 5.93 13.79
N ALA A 435 -12.48 4.81 13.91
CA ALA A 435 -12.83 3.96 12.78
C ALA A 435 -14.34 3.79 12.66
N SER A 436 -14.85 3.69 11.44
CA SER A 436 -16.25 3.42 11.12
C SER A 436 -16.33 2.23 10.18
N THR A 437 -17.36 1.40 10.32
CA THR A 437 -17.57 0.24 9.46
C THR A 437 -18.90 0.35 8.73
N ILE A 438 -18.89 0.06 7.42
CA ILE A 438 -20.05 0.15 6.55
C ILE A 438 -20.19 -1.17 5.80
N ASP A 439 -21.39 -1.75 5.84
CA ASP A 439 -21.72 -2.91 5.01
C ASP A 439 -21.85 -2.49 3.54
N VAL A 440 -21.02 -3.11 2.70
CA VAL A 440 -20.97 -2.94 1.25
C VAL A 440 -21.20 -4.28 0.53
N THR A 441 -21.79 -5.26 1.22
CA THR A 441 -22.18 -6.55 0.66
C THR A 441 -23.09 -6.36 -0.56
N GLY A 442 -22.80 -7.08 -1.65
CA GLY A 442 -23.53 -6.97 -2.92
C GLY A 442 -23.05 -5.86 -3.85
N ALA A 443 -22.15 -4.96 -3.42
CA ALA A 443 -21.51 -4.02 -4.34
C ALA A 443 -20.49 -4.75 -5.23
N ALA A 444 -20.40 -4.34 -6.50
CA ALA A 444 -19.38 -4.78 -7.45
C ALA A 444 -18.09 -3.95 -7.37
N SER A 445 -18.15 -2.73 -6.82
CA SER A 445 -16.97 -1.95 -6.42
C SER A 445 -17.31 -0.94 -5.34
N VAL A 446 -16.30 -0.50 -4.59
CA VAL A 446 -16.40 0.56 -3.59
C VAL A 446 -15.28 1.59 -3.79
N TRP A 447 -15.62 2.87 -3.63
CA TRP A 447 -14.74 4.02 -3.83
C TRP A 447 -14.87 4.98 -2.66
N VAL A 448 -13.76 5.58 -2.25
CA VAL A 448 -13.68 6.48 -1.10
C VAL A 448 -12.80 7.67 -1.41
N HIS A 449 -13.29 8.85 -1.03
CA HIS A 449 -12.50 10.08 -1.02
C HIS A 449 -12.98 10.98 0.13
N ARG A 450 -12.07 11.80 0.66
CA ARG A 450 -12.39 12.78 1.71
C ARG A 450 -13.11 13.98 1.07
N VAL A 451 -14.20 14.42 1.70
CA VAL A 451 -15.00 15.58 1.24
C VAL A 451 -15.02 16.74 2.24
N SER A 452 -14.72 16.49 3.52
CA SER A 452 -14.61 17.52 4.55
C SER A 452 -13.69 17.08 5.70
N GLY A 453 -13.29 18.02 6.55
CA GLY A 453 -12.37 17.78 7.67
C GLY A 453 -10.91 17.59 7.23
N ASN A 454 -10.00 17.57 8.20
CA ASN A 454 -8.55 17.44 7.95
C ASN A 454 -8.00 16.07 8.32
N GLY A 455 -8.87 15.14 8.73
CA GLY A 455 -8.47 13.80 9.12
C GLY A 455 -7.82 13.04 7.97
N GLN A 456 -6.75 12.31 8.27
CA GLN A 456 -6.08 11.45 7.31
C GLN A 456 -6.87 10.14 7.16
N VAL A 457 -7.65 10.04 6.08
CA VAL A 457 -8.53 8.90 5.81
C VAL A 457 -7.75 7.74 5.22
N ARG A 458 -7.99 6.54 5.72
CA ARG A 458 -7.53 5.26 5.17
C ARG A 458 -8.68 4.28 5.16
N ALA A 459 -8.63 3.29 4.29
CA ALA A 459 -9.71 2.32 4.17
C ALA A 459 -9.21 0.92 3.82
N GLY A 460 -10.02 -0.08 4.18
CA GLY A 460 -9.83 -1.48 3.79
C GLY A 460 -11.16 -2.21 3.80
N VAL A 461 -11.26 -3.30 3.05
CA VAL A 461 -12.44 -4.15 3.03
C VAL A 461 -12.13 -5.47 3.68
N ILE A 462 -12.90 -5.81 4.71
CA ILE A 462 -12.90 -7.13 5.35
C ILE A 462 -13.93 -7.98 4.61
N SER A 463 -13.48 -9.11 4.08
CA SER A 463 -14.31 -10.10 3.39
C SER A 463 -14.47 -11.32 4.29
N LEU A 464 -15.71 -11.75 4.51
CA LEU A 464 -16.05 -12.88 5.36
C LEU A 464 -16.91 -13.87 4.58
N LEU A 465 -16.57 -15.15 4.67
CA LEU A 465 -17.38 -16.23 4.10
C LEU A 465 -17.59 -17.30 5.16
N HIS A 466 -18.85 -17.62 5.45
CA HIS A 466 -19.20 -18.72 6.35
C HIS A 466 -19.61 -19.93 5.52
N ASP A 467 -18.96 -21.06 5.76
CA ASP A 467 -19.37 -22.36 5.24
C ASP A 467 -19.58 -23.36 6.40
N ASP A 468 -19.81 -24.63 6.07
CA ASP A 468 -19.99 -25.72 7.03
C ASP A 468 -18.73 -26.01 7.87
N GLN A 469 -17.55 -25.75 7.30
CA GLN A 469 -16.23 -25.94 7.91
C GLN A 469 -15.78 -24.74 8.76
N GLY A 470 -16.41 -23.57 8.63
CA GLY A 470 -16.17 -22.43 9.51
C GLY A 470 -16.10 -21.09 8.78
N LEU A 471 -15.57 -20.10 9.49
CA LEU A 471 -15.43 -18.73 8.98
C LEU A 471 -14.08 -18.56 8.27
N LEU A 472 -14.14 -18.17 7.00
CA LEU A 472 -13.02 -17.72 6.20
C LEU A 472 -12.94 -16.18 6.22
N ILE A 473 -11.73 -15.63 6.13
CA ILE A 473 -11.49 -14.19 6.21
C ILE A 473 -10.39 -13.74 5.24
N SER A 474 -10.60 -12.59 4.60
CA SER A 474 -9.54 -11.85 3.92
C SER A 474 -9.67 -10.36 4.21
N VAL A 475 -8.55 -9.63 4.25
CA VAL A 475 -8.52 -8.18 4.44
C VAL A 475 -7.76 -7.53 3.30
N THR A 476 -8.46 -6.73 2.49
CA THR A 476 -7.86 -6.06 1.33
C THR A 476 -7.82 -4.55 1.56
N PRO A 477 -6.63 -3.92 1.73
CA PRO A 477 -6.53 -2.48 1.89
C PRO A 477 -6.88 -1.75 0.60
N LEU A 478 -7.46 -0.55 0.72
CA LEU A 478 -7.67 0.34 -0.40
C LEU A 478 -6.39 1.16 -0.64
N ARG A 479 -6.03 1.34 -1.91
CA ARG A 479 -4.88 2.14 -2.34
C ARG A 479 -5.34 3.35 -3.12
N ASP A 480 -4.66 4.48 -2.90
CA ASP A 480 -4.92 5.69 -3.66
C ASP A 480 -4.63 5.45 -5.14
N THR A 481 -5.52 5.92 -5.99
CA THR A 481 -5.40 5.72 -7.43
C THR A 481 -4.61 6.85 -8.08
N VAL A 482 -3.96 6.57 -9.21
CA VAL A 482 -3.27 7.62 -9.97
C VAL A 482 -4.32 8.51 -10.64
N LEU A 483 -4.32 9.80 -10.30
CA LEU A 483 -5.27 10.78 -10.85
C LEU A 483 -4.60 11.88 -11.66
N ARG A 484 -3.33 12.20 -11.36
CA ARG A 484 -2.57 13.27 -12.02
C ARG A 484 -1.14 12.80 -12.25
N THR A 485 -0.52 13.31 -13.32
CA THR A 485 0.93 13.23 -13.52
C THR A 485 1.52 14.62 -13.43
N THR A 486 2.60 14.78 -12.68
CA THR A 486 3.39 16.01 -12.69
C THR A 486 4.43 15.88 -13.80
N SER A 487 4.25 16.61 -14.91
CA SER A 487 5.31 16.74 -15.91
C SER A 487 6.30 17.79 -15.41
N VAL A 488 7.51 17.38 -15.05
CA VAL A 488 8.63 18.32 -14.88
C VAL A 488 9.15 18.63 -16.28
N GLY A 489 9.03 19.89 -16.71
CA GLY A 489 9.63 20.33 -17.96
C GLY A 489 11.15 20.21 -17.85
N LEU A 490 11.73 19.18 -18.46
CA LEU A 490 13.17 19.13 -18.69
C LEU A 490 13.49 20.22 -19.71
N ARG A 491 14.04 21.33 -19.24
CA ARG A 491 14.64 22.33 -20.12
C ARG A 491 15.97 21.76 -20.61
N GLU A 492 16.01 21.33 -21.87
CA GLU A 492 17.28 21.06 -22.54
C GLU A 492 18.10 22.35 -22.51
N VAL A 493 19.21 22.31 -21.75
CA VAL A 493 20.25 23.32 -21.86
C VAL A 493 21.06 22.92 -23.08
N THR A 494 20.82 23.60 -24.20
CA THR A 494 21.72 23.54 -25.35
C THR A 494 23.08 24.07 -24.90
N GLN A 495 24.10 23.21 -24.99
CA GLN A 495 25.50 23.57 -24.68
C GLN A 495 26.07 24.54 -25.71
#